data_AF-A0A068XV83-F1
#
_entry.id   AF-A0A068XV83-F1
#
_cell.length_a   1.000
_cell.length_b   1.000
_cell.length_c   1.000
_cell.angle_alpha   90.00
_cell.angle_beta   90.00
_cell.angle_gamma   90.00
#
_symmetry.space_group_name_H-M   'P 1'
#
loop_
_entity.id
_entity.type
_entity.pdbx_description
1 polymer ?
#
loop_
_entity_poly.entity_id
_entity_poly.type
_entity_poly.pdbx_seq_one_letter_code
_entity_poly.pdbx_strand_id
1 'polypeptide(L)'
;MSTSPAIGIELGTSYSRVGVFHHGKVEIIVNGEGYRSTPSHVAFPDGLCLIGDAAKNQVAINPANTVFNAKRLLGRHFNNKAVQDDIKHWPFKVINSKEKPRMEVEYRGKTKHFVAEEISAMILLKMKQTAKAYLGKEVTDAVISVPSHFNNRQRQATLEAGKIAGLNVLRLINEPTAAALAYGMDKKVDEQRNVLVFAMGGGSINASLLPMENGNFVVKSTVGDSHFGGEDFDSQLVDHFVEKFEQDNKGIKSTLSKKAICRLRSACEKARRMLSSTDYAKVCIGSLFKGIDFSMTLTQARFEHLCSDLFSRMLDPAK
;
A
#
# COMPACT_ATOMS: atom_id res chain seq x y z
N MET A 1 20.57 -16.48 -26.83
CA MET A 1 19.33 -15.67 -26.72
C MET A 1 19.55 -14.69 -25.58
N SER A 2 19.41 -13.37 -25.80
CA SER A 2 19.55 -12.42 -24.69
C SER A 2 18.43 -12.68 -23.70
N THR A 3 18.75 -13.18 -22.52
CA THR A 3 17.78 -13.36 -21.43
C THR A 3 17.18 -11.99 -21.10
N SER A 4 15.86 -11.91 -21.01
CA SER A 4 15.21 -10.69 -20.53
C SER A 4 15.72 -10.38 -19.11
N PRO A 5 16.05 -9.12 -18.79
CA PRO A 5 16.54 -8.76 -17.47
C PRO A 5 15.44 -9.04 -16.45
N ALA A 6 15.83 -9.57 -15.29
CA ALA A 6 14.94 -9.74 -14.17
C ALA A 6 14.53 -8.38 -13.59
N ILE A 7 13.30 -8.28 -13.11
CA ILE A 7 12.78 -7.07 -12.47
C ILE A 7 12.70 -7.23 -10.95
N GLY A 8 12.89 -6.13 -10.22
CA GLY A 8 12.60 -6.06 -8.79
C GLY A 8 11.23 -5.43 -8.57
N ILE A 9 10.36 -6.09 -7.82
CA ILE A 9 9.02 -5.58 -7.51
C ILE A 9 8.88 -5.39 -6.00
N GLU A 10 8.55 -4.17 -5.59
CA GLU A 10 8.02 -3.87 -4.27
C GLU A 10 6.49 -4.01 -4.31
N LEU A 11 5.96 -5.11 -3.78
CA LEU A 11 4.52 -5.30 -3.63
C LEU A 11 4.08 -4.69 -2.30
N GLY A 12 3.81 -3.39 -2.26
CA GLY A 12 3.42 -2.70 -1.03
C GLY A 12 1.90 -2.74 -0.74
N THR A 13 1.53 -2.43 0.50
CA THR A 13 0.13 -2.45 0.97
C THR A 13 -0.75 -1.47 0.20
N SER A 14 -0.32 -0.21 0.12
CA SER A 14 -1.09 0.88 -0.53
C SER A 14 -0.53 1.24 -1.92
N TYR A 15 0.76 1.04 -2.14
CA TYR A 15 1.47 1.33 -3.39
C TYR A 15 2.48 0.24 -3.72
N SER A 16 2.65 -0.04 -5.01
CA SER A 16 3.67 -0.96 -5.53
C SER A 16 4.63 -0.22 -6.47
N ARG A 17 5.86 -0.72 -6.56
CA ARG A 17 6.92 -0.16 -7.42
C ARG A 17 7.61 -1.28 -8.18
N VAL A 18 8.15 -0.96 -9.35
CA VAL A 18 8.96 -1.88 -10.14
C VAL A 18 10.22 -1.18 -10.61
N GLY A 19 11.34 -1.89 -10.50
CA GLY A 19 12.65 -1.43 -10.94
C GLY A 19 13.38 -2.50 -11.74
N VAL A 20 14.39 -2.09 -12.47
CA VAL A 20 15.27 -2.97 -13.24
C VAL A 20 16.72 -2.57 -13.01
N PHE A 21 17.61 -3.56 -12.94
CA PHE A 21 19.05 -3.31 -12.96
C PHE A 21 19.53 -3.42 -14.41
N HIS A 22 19.98 -2.31 -14.99
CA HIS A 22 20.38 -2.24 -16.39
C HIS A 22 21.55 -1.27 -16.56
N HIS A 23 22.54 -1.63 -17.39
CA HIS A 23 23.75 -0.83 -17.61
C HIS A 23 24.48 -0.42 -16.31
N GLY A 24 24.57 -1.33 -15.34
CA GLY A 24 25.30 -1.08 -14.09
C GLY A 24 24.58 -0.19 -13.07
N LYS A 25 23.32 0.18 -13.32
CA LYS A 25 22.53 1.02 -12.41
C LYS A 25 21.11 0.48 -12.20
N VAL A 26 20.51 0.85 -11.07
CA VAL A 26 19.09 0.61 -10.81
C VAL A 26 18.26 1.74 -11.41
N GLU A 27 17.23 1.38 -12.17
CA GLU A 27 16.23 2.31 -12.69
C GLU A 27 14.85 1.96 -12.13
N ILE A 28 14.19 2.92 -11.49
CA ILE A 28 12.79 2.79 -11.07
C ILE A 28 11.89 3.19 -12.23
N ILE A 29 11.05 2.26 -12.67
CA ILE A 29 10.26 2.41 -13.88
C ILE A 29 9.03 3.26 -13.59
N VAL A 30 8.79 4.23 -14.45
CA VAL A 30 7.62 5.11 -14.42
C VAL A 30 6.43 4.39 -15.05
N ASN A 31 5.25 4.45 -14.41
CA ASN A 31 4.03 3.87 -14.95
C ASN A 31 3.42 4.72 -16.08
N GLY A 32 2.33 4.25 -16.69
CA GLY A 32 1.67 4.95 -17.80
C GLY A 32 1.13 6.35 -17.46
N GLU A 33 1.01 6.69 -16.17
CA GLU A 33 0.53 8.00 -15.69
C GLU A 33 1.68 8.94 -15.30
N GLY A 34 2.94 8.53 -15.49
CA GLY A 34 4.09 9.36 -15.13
C GLY A 34 4.57 9.20 -13.67
N TYR A 35 4.04 8.23 -12.91
CA TYR A 35 4.43 8.00 -11.51
C TYR A 35 5.39 6.82 -11.34
N ARG A 36 6.38 6.96 -10.45
CA ARG A 36 7.30 5.87 -10.04
C ARG A 36 6.66 4.85 -9.09
N SER A 37 5.41 5.07 -8.69
CA SER A 37 4.66 4.23 -7.77
C SER A 37 3.24 4.10 -8.29
N THR A 38 2.73 2.86 -8.32
CA THR A 38 1.36 2.57 -8.76
C THR A 38 0.53 2.16 -7.55
N PRO A 39 -0.67 2.71 -7.33
CA PRO A 39 -1.55 2.27 -6.25
C PRO A 39 -1.81 0.77 -6.27
N SER A 40 -1.79 0.12 -5.11
CA SER A 40 -2.16 -1.30 -4.94
C SER A 40 -3.69 -1.46 -4.89
N HIS A 41 -4.36 -0.99 -5.95
CA HIS A 41 -5.82 -0.98 -6.09
C HIS A 41 -6.24 -1.78 -7.32
N VAL A 42 -7.33 -2.52 -7.20
CA VAL A 42 -7.99 -3.25 -8.28
C VAL A 42 -9.48 -2.96 -8.22
N ALA A 43 -10.08 -2.55 -9.33
CA ALA A 43 -11.50 -2.27 -9.38
C ALA A 43 -12.21 -2.93 -10.55
N PHE A 44 -13.50 -3.20 -10.37
CA PHE A 44 -14.33 -3.94 -11.34
C PHE A 44 -15.56 -3.14 -11.83
N PRO A 45 -15.40 -1.94 -12.43
CA PRO A 45 -16.53 -1.22 -13.02
C PRO A 45 -16.95 -1.81 -14.37
N ASP A 46 -18.26 -1.84 -14.65
CA ASP A 46 -18.83 -2.08 -15.99
C ASP A 46 -18.25 -3.28 -16.78
N GLY A 47 -17.85 -4.34 -16.06
CA GLY A 47 -17.27 -5.54 -16.66
C GLY A 47 -15.80 -5.43 -17.10
N LEU A 48 -15.14 -4.30 -16.79
CA LEU A 48 -13.71 -4.05 -16.93
C LEU A 48 -12.95 -4.36 -15.62
N CYS A 49 -11.64 -4.55 -15.75
CA CYS A 49 -10.73 -4.66 -14.61
C CYS A 49 -9.73 -3.50 -14.68
N LEU A 50 -9.87 -2.55 -13.77
CA LEU A 50 -8.96 -1.41 -13.62
C LEU A 50 -7.94 -1.75 -12.53
N ILE A 51 -6.69 -1.36 -12.73
CA ILE A 51 -5.59 -1.62 -11.78
C ILE A 51 -4.74 -0.35 -11.66
N GLY A 52 -4.31 -0.01 -10.45
CA GLY A 52 -3.45 1.15 -10.22
C GLY A 52 -4.22 2.46 -10.10
N ASP A 53 -3.70 3.51 -10.72
CA ASP A 53 -4.27 4.86 -10.67
C ASP A 53 -5.71 4.91 -11.17
N ALA A 54 -6.03 4.22 -12.26
CA ALA A 54 -7.38 4.12 -12.77
C ALA A 54 -8.38 3.53 -11.75
N ALA A 55 -7.97 2.49 -11.01
CA ALA A 55 -8.78 1.89 -9.96
C ALA A 55 -8.94 2.84 -8.76
N LYS A 56 -7.85 3.49 -8.34
CA LYS A 56 -7.86 4.45 -7.22
C LYS A 56 -8.72 5.67 -7.53
N ASN A 57 -8.66 6.22 -8.75
CA ASN A 57 -9.39 7.44 -9.12
C ASN A 57 -10.91 7.30 -9.04
N GLN A 58 -11.44 6.09 -9.25
CA GLN A 58 -12.87 5.82 -9.22
C GLN A 58 -13.38 5.19 -7.91
N VAL A 59 -12.53 5.04 -6.88
CA VAL A 59 -12.90 4.42 -5.60
C VAL A 59 -14.10 5.11 -4.93
N ALA A 60 -14.22 6.44 -5.07
CA ALA A 60 -15.35 7.19 -4.52
C ALA A 60 -16.67 6.94 -5.27
N ILE A 61 -16.61 6.49 -6.53
CA ILE A 61 -17.78 6.22 -7.37
C ILE A 61 -18.21 4.76 -7.19
N ASN A 62 -17.24 3.84 -7.16
CA ASN A 62 -17.47 2.40 -7.08
C ASN A 62 -16.73 1.76 -5.88
N PRO A 63 -17.06 2.14 -4.63
CA PRO A 63 -16.30 1.72 -3.45
C PRO A 63 -16.47 0.23 -3.11
N ALA A 64 -17.64 -0.36 -3.38
CA ALA A 64 -17.93 -1.75 -3.05
C ALA A 64 -17.16 -2.75 -3.96
N ASN A 65 -16.80 -2.34 -5.18
CA ASN A 65 -16.08 -3.17 -6.15
C ASN A 65 -14.65 -2.67 -6.42
N THR A 66 -14.11 -1.84 -5.53
CA THR A 66 -12.71 -1.41 -5.57
C THR A 66 -11.97 -1.99 -4.36
N VAL A 67 -11.13 -2.97 -4.63
CA VAL A 67 -10.33 -3.69 -3.63
C VAL A 67 -8.96 -3.01 -3.47
N PHE A 68 -8.57 -2.80 -2.23
CA PHE A 68 -7.25 -2.30 -1.81
C PHE A 68 -6.82 -3.02 -0.53
N ASN A 69 -5.58 -2.82 -0.08
CA ASN A 69 -5.02 -3.46 1.12
C ASN A 69 -5.05 -5.00 1.10
N ALA A 70 -5.11 -5.63 -0.08
CA ALA A 70 -5.13 -7.09 -0.23
C ALA A 70 -3.93 -7.78 0.44
N LYS A 71 -2.78 -7.09 0.54
CA LYS A 71 -1.58 -7.56 1.25
C LYS A 71 -1.84 -7.88 2.73
N ARG A 72 -2.81 -7.20 3.37
CA ARG A 72 -3.22 -7.48 4.77
C ARG A 72 -3.90 -8.84 4.92
N LEU A 73 -4.59 -9.31 3.87
CA LEU A 73 -5.29 -10.60 3.84
C LEU A 73 -4.41 -11.77 3.34
N LEU A 74 -3.30 -11.46 2.67
CA LEU A 74 -2.46 -12.44 2.01
C LEU A 74 -1.95 -13.50 3.00
N GLY A 75 -2.24 -14.77 2.73
CA GLY A 75 -1.87 -15.91 3.57
C GLY A 75 -2.54 -15.97 4.95
N ARG A 76 -3.56 -15.16 5.25
CA ARG A 76 -4.29 -15.20 6.53
C ARG A 76 -5.55 -16.06 6.46
N HIS A 77 -6.00 -16.53 7.62
CA HIS A 77 -7.32 -17.13 7.78
C HIS A 77 -8.38 -16.06 8.02
N PHE A 78 -9.62 -16.33 7.61
CA PHE A 78 -10.75 -15.41 7.79
C PHE A 78 -10.96 -15.06 9.26
N ASN A 79 -10.92 -16.05 10.16
CA ASN A 79 -11.15 -15.85 11.61
C ASN A 79 -9.97 -15.21 12.36
N ASN A 80 -8.88 -14.85 11.68
CA ASN A 80 -7.76 -14.17 12.33
C ASN A 80 -8.22 -12.79 12.86
N LYS A 81 -7.89 -12.46 14.11
CA LYS A 81 -8.32 -11.20 14.74
C LYS A 81 -8.01 -9.96 13.89
N ALA A 82 -6.80 -9.87 13.36
CA ALA A 82 -6.41 -8.76 12.48
C ALA A 82 -7.29 -8.64 11.24
N VAL A 83 -7.65 -9.78 10.63
CA VAL A 83 -8.56 -9.80 9.47
C VAL A 83 -9.94 -9.31 9.86
N GLN A 84 -10.47 -9.76 11.00
CA GLN A 84 -11.79 -9.32 11.48
C GLN A 84 -11.83 -7.83 11.84
N ASP A 85 -10.74 -7.30 12.38
CA ASP A 85 -10.62 -5.87 12.67
C ASP A 85 -10.53 -5.05 11.38
N ASP A 86 -9.68 -5.46 10.43
CA ASP A 86 -9.53 -4.80 9.13
C ASP A 86 -10.84 -4.75 8.31
N ILE A 87 -11.61 -5.85 8.27
CA ILE A 87 -12.85 -5.96 7.47
C ILE A 87 -13.90 -4.90 7.87
N LYS A 88 -13.92 -4.47 9.13
CA LYS A 88 -14.86 -3.45 9.64
C LYS A 88 -14.66 -2.09 8.95
N HIS A 89 -13.45 -1.84 8.44
CA HIS A 89 -13.05 -0.55 7.89
C HIS A 89 -13.10 -0.50 6.36
N TRP A 90 -13.35 -1.62 5.68
CA TRP A 90 -13.36 -1.67 4.22
C TRP A 90 -14.75 -1.45 3.62
N PRO A 91 -14.83 -0.76 2.46
CA PRO A 91 -16.09 -0.56 1.77
C PRO A 91 -16.56 -1.78 0.97
N PHE A 92 -15.65 -2.67 0.59
CA PHE A 92 -15.92 -3.92 -0.11
C PHE A 92 -16.16 -5.06 0.89
N LYS A 93 -16.92 -6.07 0.47
CA LYS A 93 -17.30 -7.20 1.32
C LYS A 93 -16.22 -8.28 1.28
N VAL A 94 -15.91 -8.83 2.45
CA VAL A 94 -15.02 -10.00 2.59
C VAL A 94 -15.82 -11.14 3.21
N ILE A 95 -15.81 -12.30 2.56
CA ILE A 95 -16.54 -13.50 3.00
C ILE A 95 -15.58 -14.61 3.39
N ASN A 96 -16.07 -15.51 4.25
CA ASN A 96 -15.37 -16.75 4.58
C ASN A 96 -15.69 -17.82 3.54
N SER A 97 -14.67 -18.43 2.95
CA SER A 97 -14.81 -19.62 2.12
C SER A 97 -13.74 -20.63 2.52
N LYS A 98 -14.14 -21.71 3.20
CA LYS A 98 -13.23 -22.75 3.72
C LYS A 98 -12.08 -22.14 4.54
N GLU A 99 -12.41 -21.29 5.51
CA GLU A 99 -11.48 -20.55 6.39
C GLU A 99 -10.58 -19.51 5.70
N LYS A 100 -10.73 -19.30 4.38
CA LYS A 100 -9.95 -18.32 3.62
C LYS A 100 -10.79 -17.07 3.35
N PRO A 101 -10.25 -15.86 3.59
CA PRO A 101 -10.95 -14.63 3.24
C PRO A 101 -11.00 -14.46 1.72
N ARG A 102 -12.18 -14.13 1.20
CA ARG A 102 -12.40 -13.80 -0.21
C ARG A 102 -13.09 -12.44 -0.34
N MET A 103 -12.57 -11.59 -1.20
CA MET A 103 -13.19 -10.32 -1.54
C MET A 103 -14.30 -10.55 -2.56
N GLU A 104 -15.52 -10.19 -2.18
CA GLU A 104 -16.71 -10.29 -3.02
C GLU A 104 -16.90 -8.99 -3.80
N VAL A 105 -17.00 -9.11 -5.12
CA VAL A 105 -17.21 -7.99 -6.05
C VAL A 105 -18.21 -8.38 -7.13
N GLU A 106 -18.92 -7.41 -7.68
CA GLU A 106 -19.68 -7.58 -8.91
C GLU A 106 -18.80 -7.34 -10.12
N TYR A 107 -18.73 -8.33 -11.02
CA TYR A 107 -17.95 -8.25 -12.23
C TYR A 107 -18.70 -8.89 -13.40
N ARG A 108 -18.97 -8.10 -14.45
CA ARG A 108 -19.74 -8.53 -15.64
C ARG A 108 -21.12 -9.08 -15.28
N GLY A 109 -21.83 -8.39 -14.39
CA GLY A 109 -23.17 -8.77 -13.93
C GLY A 109 -23.23 -10.05 -13.09
N LYS A 110 -22.08 -10.54 -12.59
CA LYS A 110 -22.00 -11.72 -11.72
C LYS A 110 -21.20 -11.41 -10.47
N THR A 111 -21.65 -11.94 -9.34
CA THR A 111 -20.85 -11.95 -8.11
C THR A 111 -19.63 -12.84 -8.29
N LYS A 112 -18.45 -12.31 -8.00
CA LYS A 112 -17.16 -12.99 -8.05
C LYS A 112 -16.48 -12.91 -6.69
N HIS A 113 -15.70 -13.94 -6.36
CA HIS A 113 -15.00 -14.03 -5.09
C HIS A 113 -13.51 -14.28 -5.34
N PHE A 114 -12.71 -13.23 -5.15
CA PHE A 114 -11.26 -13.31 -5.34
C PHE A 114 -10.56 -13.60 -4.01
N VAL A 115 -9.50 -14.39 -4.04
CA VAL A 115 -8.56 -14.49 -2.90
C VAL A 115 -7.50 -13.38 -2.97
N ALA A 116 -6.82 -13.11 -1.85
CA ALA A 116 -5.79 -12.07 -1.77
C ALA A 116 -4.65 -12.28 -2.78
N GLU A 117 -4.32 -13.53 -3.09
CA GLU A 117 -3.33 -13.92 -4.08
C GLU A 117 -3.72 -13.49 -5.49
N GLU A 118 -5.00 -13.61 -5.87
CA GLU A 118 -5.48 -13.22 -7.20
C GLU A 118 -5.47 -11.70 -7.37
N ILE A 119 -5.91 -10.95 -6.34
CA ILE A 119 -5.84 -9.48 -6.36
C ILE A 119 -4.38 -9.00 -6.40
N SER A 120 -3.50 -9.62 -5.60
CA SER A 120 -2.07 -9.32 -5.63
C SER A 120 -1.44 -9.67 -6.99
N ALA A 121 -1.87 -10.77 -7.63
CA ALA A 121 -1.43 -11.15 -8.95
C ALA A 121 -1.83 -10.14 -10.03
N MET A 122 -3.02 -9.53 -9.93
CA MET A 122 -3.42 -8.44 -10.84
C MET A 122 -2.50 -7.23 -10.68
N ILE A 123 -2.11 -6.87 -9.45
CA ILE A 123 -1.16 -5.79 -9.18
C ILE A 123 0.23 -6.15 -9.75
N LEU A 124 0.71 -7.37 -9.53
CA LEU A 124 1.97 -7.86 -10.09
C LEU A 124 1.95 -7.89 -11.62
N LEU A 125 0.83 -8.26 -12.22
CA LEU A 125 0.63 -8.22 -13.67
C LEU A 125 0.75 -6.79 -14.20
N LYS A 126 0.18 -5.81 -13.50
CA LYS A 126 0.35 -4.39 -13.85
C LYS A 126 1.83 -3.97 -13.76
N MET A 127 2.56 -4.44 -12.74
CA MET A 127 4.01 -4.15 -12.60
C MET A 127 4.82 -4.77 -13.75
N LYS A 128 4.51 -6.02 -14.11
CA LYS A 128 5.08 -6.71 -15.27
C LYS A 128 4.80 -5.96 -16.57
N GLN A 129 3.56 -5.52 -16.79
CA GLN A 129 3.18 -4.74 -17.97
C GLN A 129 3.92 -3.41 -18.06
N THR A 130 4.04 -2.69 -16.94
CA THR A 130 4.83 -1.44 -16.87
C THR A 130 6.29 -1.69 -17.23
N ALA A 131 6.90 -2.75 -16.70
CA ALA A 131 8.28 -3.10 -17.04
C ALA A 131 8.44 -3.55 -18.50
N LYS A 132 7.51 -4.34 -19.03
CA LYS A 132 7.49 -4.76 -20.43
C LYS A 132 7.41 -3.56 -21.37
N ALA A 133 6.53 -2.59 -21.08
CA ALA A 133 6.40 -1.38 -21.88
C ALA A 133 7.70 -0.55 -21.87
N TYR A 134 8.37 -0.45 -20.73
CA TYR A 134 9.65 0.25 -20.60
C TYR A 134 10.80 -0.45 -21.34
N LEU A 135 10.91 -1.78 -21.21
CA LEU A 135 12.01 -2.55 -21.76
C LEU A 135 11.83 -2.94 -23.24
N GLY A 136 10.61 -2.82 -23.78
CA GLY A 136 10.28 -3.21 -25.16
C GLY A 136 10.31 -4.72 -25.42
N LYS A 137 10.34 -5.55 -24.37
CA LYS A 137 10.42 -7.03 -24.45
C LYS A 137 9.68 -7.70 -23.31
N GLU A 138 9.36 -8.99 -23.50
CA GLU A 138 8.70 -9.79 -22.46
C GLU A 138 9.53 -9.86 -21.18
N VAL A 139 8.87 -9.82 -20.03
CA VAL A 139 9.48 -9.94 -18.71
C VAL A 139 8.91 -11.17 -18.01
N THR A 140 9.78 -12.12 -17.70
CA THR A 140 9.42 -13.39 -17.07
C THR A 140 9.90 -13.48 -15.64
N ASP A 141 11.13 -13.04 -15.37
CA ASP A 141 11.78 -13.26 -14.08
C ASP A 141 11.65 -12.05 -13.15
N ALA A 142 11.33 -12.31 -11.88
CA ALA A 142 11.19 -11.27 -10.88
C ALA A 142 11.73 -11.66 -9.50
N VAL A 143 12.21 -10.67 -8.77
CA VAL A 143 12.43 -10.71 -7.32
C VAL A 143 11.33 -9.87 -6.68
N ILE A 144 10.61 -10.43 -5.70
CA ILE A 144 9.48 -9.75 -5.05
C ILE A 144 9.81 -9.49 -3.58
N SER A 145 9.60 -8.27 -3.11
CA SER A 145 9.80 -7.94 -1.69
C SER A 145 8.63 -8.39 -0.81
N VAL A 146 8.93 -8.82 0.41
CA VAL A 146 7.96 -9.14 1.46
C VAL A 146 8.40 -8.58 2.81
N PRO A 147 7.48 -8.28 3.74
CA PRO A 147 7.85 -7.89 5.10
C PRO A 147 8.66 -9.00 5.79
N SER A 148 9.66 -8.64 6.61
CA SER A 148 10.49 -9.63 7.29
C SER A 148 9.67 -10.53 8.24
N HIS A 149 8.64 -9.99 8.87
CA HIS A 149 7.73 -10.70 9.77
C HIS A 149 6.72 -11.62 9.05
N PHE A 150 6.69 -11.68 7.72
CA PHE A 150 5.83 -12.62 7.00
C PHE A 150 6.22 -14.06 7.30
N ASN A 151 5.23 -14.85 7.73
CA ASN A 151 5.39 -16.28 7.96
C ASN A 151 5.42 -17.07 6.64
N ASN A 152 5.67 -18.38 6.73
CA ASN A 152 5.78 -19.26 5.56
C ASN A 152 4.54 -19.26 4.67
N ARG A 153 3.34 -19.18 5.26
CA ARG A 153 2.09 -19.17 4.47
C ARG A 153 1.92 -17.88 3.70
N GLN A 154 2.25 -16.74 4.30
CA GLN A 154 2.18 -15.44 3.64
C GLN A 154 3.22 -15.35 2.51
N ARG A 155 4.44 -15.87 2.74
CA ARG A 155 5.48 -15.98 1.70
C ARG A 155 5.03 -16.88 0.54
N GLN A 156 4.46 -18.04 0.84
CA GLN A 156 3.92 -18.91 -0.21
C GLN A 156 2.79 -18.24 -0.99
N ALA A 157 1.88 -17.53 -0.30
CA ALA A 157 0.80 -16.79 -0.95
C ALA A 157 1.34 -15.68 -1.89
N THR A 158 2.45 -15.00 -1.55
CA THR A 158 3.13 -14.07 -2.46
C THR A 158 3.73 -14.79 -3.68
N LEU A 159 4.35 -15.97 -3.48
CA LEU A 159 4.87 -16.77 -4.60
C LEU A 159 3.76 -17.21 -5.55
N GLU A 160 2.62 -17.68 -5.02
CA GLU A 160 1.45 -18.04 -5.82
C GLU A 160 0.90 -16.83 -6.58
N ALA A 161 0.84 -15.65 -5.96
CA ALA A 161 0.46 -14.42 -6.66
C ALA A 161 1.39 -14.10 -7.84
N GLY A 162 2.71 -14.26 -7.66
CA GLY A 162 3.69 -14.12 -8.73
C GLY A 162 3.47 -15.14 -9.86
N LYS A 163 3.22 -16.40 -9.52
CA LYS A 163 2.92 -17.45 -10.48
C LYS A 163 1.65 -17.17 -11.29
N ILE A 164 0.56 -16.74 -10.63
CA ILE A 164 -0.70 -16.36 -11.28
C ILE A 164 -0.48 -15.17 -12.24
N ALA A 165 0.40 -14.23 -11.89
CA ALA A 165 0.78 -13.11 -12.75
C ALA A 165 1.69 -13.51 -13.94
N GLY A 166 2.07 -14.79 -14.04
CA GLY A 166 2.99 -15.29 -15.06
C GLY A 166 4.42 -14.78 -14.86
N LEU A 167 4.86 -14.63 -13.61
CA LEU A 167 6.23 -14.33 -13.23
C LEU A 167 6.90 -15.57 -12.65
N ASN A 168 8.12 -15.84 -13.08
CA ASN A 168 9.03 -16.75 -12.41
C ASN A 168 9.69 -15.98 -11.25
N VAL A 169 9.26 -16.28 -10.03
CA VAL A 169 9.78 -15.60 -8.83
C VAL A 169 11.11 -16.23 -8.42
N LEU A 170 12.22 -15.60 -8.84
CA LEU A 170 13.58 -16.08 -8.57
C LEU A 170 13.88 -16.15 -7.07
N ARG A 171 13.38 -15.16 -6.33
CA ARG A 171 13.59 -15.04 -4.88
C ARG A 171 12.55 -14.10 -4.27
N LEU A 172 12.13 -14.41 -3.05
CA LEU A 172 11.52 -13.42 -2.16
C LEU A 172 12.62 -12.75 -1.34
N ILE A 173 12.64 -11.42 -1.31
CA ILE A 173 13.57 -10.65 -0.49
C ILE A 173 12.83 -9.95 0.63
N ASN A 174 13.43 -9.90 1.81
CA ASN A 174 12.86 -9.10 2.89
C ASN A 174 12.99 -7.61 2.53
N GLU A 175 11.91 -6.86 2.68
CA GLU A 175 11.88 -5.39 2.49
C GLU A 175 13.05 -4.65 3.17
N PRO A 176 13.37 -4.88 4.46
CA PRO A 176 14.50 -4.21 5.08
C PRO A 176 15.85 -4.62 4.48
N THR A 177 16.00 -5.87 4.03
CA THR A 177 17.21 -6.31 3.33
C THR A 177 17.35 -5.64 1.97
N ALA A 178 16.24 -5.50 1.22
CA ALA A 178 16.24 -4.79 -0.05
C ALA A 178 16.61 -3.31 0.13
N ALA A 179 16.09 -2.66 1.16
CA ALA A 179 16.45 -1.28 1.51
C ALA A 179 17.93 -1.15 1.91
N ALA A 180 18.44 -2.09 2.72
CA ALA A 180 19.84 -2.10 3.12
C ALA A 180 20.79 -2.34 1.93
N LEU A 181 20.42 -3.23 1.01
CA LEU A 181 21.16 -3.44 -0.24
C LEU A 181 21.18 -2.17 -1.10
N ALA A 182 20.05 -1.49 -1.25
CA ALA A 182 19.99 -0.23 -1.99
C ALA A 182 20.86 0.86 -1.34
N TYR A 183 20.92 0.91 0.00
CA TYR A 183 21.80 1.82 0.74
C TYR A 183 23.29 1.48 0.61
N GLY A 184 23.63 0.18 0.58
CA GLY A 184 25.00 -0.31 0.58
C GLY A 184 25.63 -0.48 -0.80
N MET A 185 24.85 -0.49 -1.89
CA MET A 185 25.33 -0.81 -3.24
C MET A 185 26.51 0.05 -3.70
N ASP A 186 26.52 1.34 -3.34
CA ASP A 186 27.56 2.30 -3.73
C ASP A 186 28.60 2.56 -2.62
N LYS A 187 28.48 1.90 -1.46
CA LYS A 187 29.34 2.16 -0.30
C LYS A 187 30.40 1.08 -0.17
N LYS A 188 31.67 1.46 -0.37
CA LYS A 188 32.80 0.66 0.11
C LYS A 188 32.84 0.78 1.63
N VAL A 189 32.47 -0.28 2.32
CA VAL A 189 32.52 -0.31 3.78
C VAL A 189 33.42 -1.46 4.18
N ASP A 190 34.65 -1.09 4.56
CA ASP A 190 35.70 -2.03 4.98
C ASP A 190 35.55 -2.44 6.46
N GLU A 191 34.66 -1.79 7.20
CA GLU A 191 34.40 -2.04 8.63
C GLU A 191 32.98 -2.56 8.86
N GLN A 192 32.81 -3.45 9.85
CA GLN A 192 31.48 -3.87 10.28
C GLN A 192 30.65 -2.65 10.76
N ARG A 193 29.42 -2.52 10.25
CA ARG A 193 28.49 -1.47 10.69
C ARG A 193 27.12 -2.07 10.98
N ASN A 194 26.48 -1.57 12.04
CA ASN A 194 25.08 -1.88 12.31
C ASN A 194 24.18 -0.87 11.58
N VAL A 195 23.29 -1.36 10.73
CA VAL A 195 22.34 -0.55 9.97
C VAL A 195 20.94 -0.74 10.56
N LEU A 196 20.33 0.34 11.03
CA LEU A 196 18.92 0.34 11.41
C LEU A 196 18.08 0.77 10.20
N VAL A 197 17.25 -0.13 9.68
CA VAL A 197 16.25 0.18 8.67
C VAL A 197 14.93 0.46 9.36
N PHE A 198 14.54 1.73 9.35
CA PHE A 198 13.26 2.20 9.87
C PHE A 198 12.31 2.46 8.70
N ALA A 199 11.35 1.56 8.50
CA ALA A 199 10.45 1.54 7.37
C ALA A 199 9.00 1.77 7.83
N MET A 200 8.46 2.95 7.54
CA MET A 200 7.06 3.28 7.75
C MET A 200 6.34 3.37 6.41
N GLY A 201 5.41 2.44 6.18
CA GLY A 201 4.58 2.39 4.98
C GLY A 201 3.18 2.97 5.20
N GLY A 202 2.29 2.71 4.24
CA GLY A 202 0.88 3.13 4.34
C GLY A 202 0.10 2.40 5.43
N GLY A 203 0.49 1.18 5.81
CA GLY A 203 -0.26 0.38 6.77
C GLY A 203 0.56 -0.42 7.77
N SER A 204 1.88 -0.31 7.73
CA SER A 204 2.77 -1.01 8.65
C SER A 204 4.03 -0.21 8.90
N ILE A 205 4.58 -0.36 10.09
CA ILE A 205 5.87 0.19 10.48
C ILE A 205 6.78 -0.95 10.94
N ASN A 206 8.05 -0.94 10.54
CA ASN A 206 9.04 -1.92 10.98
C ASN A 206 10.38 -1.22 11.20
N ALA A 207 11.04 -1.53 12.31
CA ALA A 207 12.44 -1.23 12.57
C ALA A 207 13.21 -2.56 12.52
N SER A 208 14.23 -2.64 11.66
CA SER A 208 15.07 -3.83 11.53
C SER A 208 16.54 -3.49 11.69
N LEU A 209 17.26 -4.25 12.51
CA LEU A 209 18.69 -4.11 12.69
C LEU A 209 19.43 -5.12 11.80
N LEU A 210 20.30 -4.61 10.93
CA LEU A 210 21.09 -5.39 9.99
C LEU A 210 22.57 -5.03 10.15
N PRO A 211 23.41 -5.88 10.79
CA PRO A 211 24.85 -5.79 10.61
C PRO A 211 25.20 -5.97 9.13
N MET A 212 26.10 -5.10 8.68
CA MET A 212 26.68 -5.11 7.34
C MET A 212 28.14 -5.51 7.47
N GLU A 213 28.49 -6.59 6.78
CA GLU A 213 29.85 -7.13 6.71
C GLU A 213 30.11 -7.66 5.31
N ASN A 214 31.13 -7.13 4.62
CA ASN A 214 31.55 -7.61 3.29
C ASN A 214 30.41 -7.73 2.26
N GLY A 215 29.47 -6.77 2.26
CA GLY A 215 28.30 -6.76 1.37
C GLY A 215 27.17 -7.73 1.75
N ASN A 216 27.31 -8.48 2.85
CA ASN A 216 26.25 -9.32 3.39
C ASN A 216 25.39 -8.54 4.39
N PHE A 217 24.07 -8.65 4.22
CA PHE A 217 23.06 -8.04 5.09
C PHE A 217 22.20 -9.13 5.72
N VAL A 218 22.39 -9.36 7.02
CA VAL A 218 21.60 -10.35 7.78
C VAL A 218 20.72 -9.62 8.78
N VAL A 219 19.42 -9.87 8.74
CA VAL A 219 18.49 -9.30 9.73
C VAL A 219 18.75 -9.97 11.08
N LYS A 220 19.14 -9.19 12.10
CA LYS A 220 19.33 -9.66 13.47
C LYS A 220 18.05 -9.60 14.28
N SER A 221 17.32 -8.49 14.17
CA SER A 221 16.06 -8.28 14.83
C SER A 221 15.13 -7.44 13.95
N THR A 222 13.83 -7.70 14.07
CA THR A 222 12.79 -6.82 13.55
C THR A 222 11.75 -6.63 14.64
N VAL A 223 11.41 -5.37 14.92
CA VAL A 223 10.25 -4.98 15.73
C VAL A 223 9.37 -4.11 14.85
N GLY A 224 8.05 -4.20 15.00
CA GLY A 224 7.15 -3.44 14.17
C GLY A 224 5.69 -3.68 14.49
N ASP A 225 4.85 -2.90 13.83
CA ASP A 225 3.40 -3.01 13.89
C ASP A 225 2.84 -3.15 12.48
N SER A 226 2.10 -4.24 12.27
CA SER A 226 1.50 -4.57 10.98
C SER A 226 0.18 -3.85 10.72
N HIS A 227 -0.34 -3.08 11.68
CA HIS A 227 -1.60 -2.32 11.61
C HIS A 227 -1.41 -0.87 12.02
N PHE A 228 -0.23 -0.31 11.75
CA PHE A 228 0.05 1.10 11.99
C PHE A 228 0.89 1.69 10.86
N GLY A 229 0.42 2.77 10.23
CA GLY A 229 1.09 3.45 9.14
C GLY A 229 0.37 4.72 8.71
N GLY A 230 0.65 5.20 7.49
CA GLY A 230 0.07 6.43 6.95
C GLY A 230 -1.47 6.50 6.94
N GLU A 231 -2.16 5.36 6.82
CA GLU A 231 -3.63 5.26 6.83
C GLU A 231 -4.26 5.64 8.18
N ASP A 232 -3.52 5.50 9.28
CA ASP A 232 -3.97 5.92 10.62
C ASP A 232 -3.99 7.44 10.74
N PHE A 233 -2.98 8.11 10.19
CA PHE A 233 -2.94 9.58 10.10
C PHE A 233 -4.07 10.11 9.23
N ASP A 234 -4.32 9.44 8.09
CA ASP A 234 -5.44 9.78 7.22
C ASP A 234 -6.79 9.60 7.95
N SER A 235 -6.92 8.59 8.81
CA SER A 235 -8.13 8.34 9.61
C SER A 235 -8.33 9.41 10.69
N GLN A 236 -7.28 9.77 11.43
CA GLN A 236 -7.32 10.83 12.44
C GLN A 236 -7.77 12.17 11.84
N LEU A 237 -7.31 12.47 10.62
CA LEU A 237 -7.75 13.66 9.88
C LEU A 237 -9.21 13.58 9.43
N VAL A 238 -9.65 12.41 8.96
CA VAL A 238 -11.06 12.19 8.60
C VAL A 238 -11.96 12.44 9.81
N ASP A 239 -11.65 11.84 10.95
CA ASP A 239 -12.46 11.97 12.17
C ASP A 239 -12.54 13.42 12.62
N HIS A 240 -11.40 14.14 12.65
CA HIS A 240 -11.36 15.56 12.97
C HIS A 240 -12.25 16.40 12.02
N PHE A 241 -12.20 16.15 10.72
CA PHE A 241 -12.99 16.90 9.74
C PHE A 241 -14.46 16.51 9.73
N VAL A 242 -14.81 15.27 10.08
CA VAL A 242 -16.20 14.86 10.31
C VAL A 242 -16.77 15.64 11.49
N GLU A 243 -16.09 15.65 12.63
CA GLU A 243 -16.52 16.40 13.82
C GLU A 243 -16.68 17.89 13.50
N LYS A 244 -15.70 18.48 12.79
CA LYS A 244 -15.76 19.90 12.44
C LYS A 244 -16.90 20.21 11.48
N PHE A 245 -17.14 19.35 10.49
CA PHE A 245 -18.27 19.49 9.58
C PHE A 245 -19.62 19.41 10.32
N GLU A 246 -19.75 18.50 11.29
CA GLU A 246 -20.96 18.39 12.13
C GLU A 246 -21.16 19.61 13.03
N GLN A 247 -20.08 20.17 13.60
CA GLN A 247 -20.13 21.39 14.41
C GLN A 247 -20.59 22.61 13.59
N ASP A 248 -20.04 22.77 12.38
CA ASP A 248 -20.35 23.91 11.51
C ASP A 248 -21.75 23.80 10.89
N ASN A 249 -22.29 22.58 10.78
CA ASN A 249 -23.60 22.29 10.17
C ASN A 249 -24.57 21.67 11.19
N LYS A 250 -25.06 22.51 12.11
CA LYS A 250 -26.02 22.13 13.15
C LYS A 250 -27.22 21.37 12.58
N GLY A 251 -27.48 20.16 13.09
CA GLY A 251 -28.61 19.31 12.67
C GLY A 251 -28.22 18.10 11.80
N ILE A 252 -26.96 18.00 11.38
CA ILE A 252 -26.40 16.79 10.76
C ILE A 252 -25.84 15.91 11.87
N LYS A 253 -26.69 15.13 12.54
CA LYS A 253 -26.23 14.07 13.44
C LYS A 253 -25.95 12.80 12.65
N SER A 254 -24.67 12.39 12.60
CA SER A 254 -24.19 11.02 12.32
C SER A 254 -24.83 10.31 11.13
N THR A 255 -24.17 10.41 9.98
CA THR A 255 -23.57 9.30 9.22
C THR A 255 -23.29 9.85 7.83
N LEU A 256 -22.12 10.47 7.64
CA LEU A 256 -21.63 10.72 6.29
C LEU A 256 -21.71 9.40 5.52
N SER A 257 -22.29 9.44 4.32
CA SER A 257 -22.38 8.24 3.49
C SER A 257 -20.97 7.64 3.28
N LYS A 258 -20.86 6.32 3.08
CA LYS A 258 -19.58 5.67 2.75
C LYS A 258 -18.84 6.37 1.60
N LYS A 259 -19.61 6.88 0.63
CA LYS A 259 -19.10 7.70 -0.49
C LYS A 259 -18.50 9.03 -0.02
N ALA A 260 -19.18 9.75 0.87
CA ALA A 260 -18.67 11.01 1.44
C ALA A 260 -17.39 10.78 2.25
N ILE A 261 -17.35 9.75 3.10
CA ILE A 261 -16.15 9.38 3.87
C ILE A 261 -14.99 9.02 2.95
N CYS A 262 -15.24 8.26 1.88
CA CYS A 262 -14.22 7.89 0.90
C CYS A 262 -13.62 9.12 0.18
N ARG A 263 -14.46 10.09 -0.19
CA ARG A 263 -14.02 11.38 -0.77
C ARG A 263 -13.19 12.18 0.23
N LEU A 264 -13.64 12.25 1.48
CA LEU A 264 -12.93 12.95 2.56
C LEU A 264 -11.57 12.33 2.84
N ARG A 265 -11.49 10.99 2.94
CA ARG A 265 -10.24 10.25 3.12
C ARG A 265 -9.24 10.51 1.98
N SER A 266 -9.72 10.49 0.74
CA SER A 266 -8.89 10.79 -0.44
C SER A 266 -8.34 12.23 -0.40
N ALA A 267 -9.12 13.18 0.12
CA ALA A 267 -8.67 14.56 0.28
C ALA A 267 -7.69 14.72 1.47
N CYS A 268 -7.90 13.98 2.57
CA CYS A 268 -6.99 13.95 3.72
C CYS A 268 -5.62 13.38 3.34
N GLU A 269 -5.58 12.27 2.60
CA GLU A 269 -4.32 11.67 2.12
C GLU A 269 -3.55 12.67 1.24
N LYS A 270 -4.25 13.39 0.35
CA LYS A 270 -3.64 14.44 -0.49
C LYS A 270 -3.10 15.59 0.37
N ALA A 271 -3.88 16.08 1.33
CA ALA A 271 -3.46 17.15 2.23
C ALA A 271 -2.24 16.75 3.07
N ARG A 272 -2.23 15.55 3.66
CA ARG A 272 -1.09 15.02 4.41
C ARG A 272 0.21 14.99 3.59
N ARG A 273 0.11 14.57 2.31
CA ARG A 273 1.27 14.59 1.40
C ARG A 273 1.77 16.01 1.14
N MET A 274 0.87 16.96 0.90
CA MET A 274 1.24 18.37 0.70
C MET A 274 1.95 18.92 1.95
N LEU A 275 1.40 18.65 3.14
CA LEU A 275 1.95 19.06 4.43
C LEU A 275 3.34 18.52 4.75
N SER A 276 3.84 17.54 3.98
CA SER A 276 5.24 17.09 4.10
C SER A 276 6.24 18.05 3.44
N SER A 277 5.75 19.05 2.68
CA SER A 277 6.56 20.00 1.90
C SER A 277 6.06 21.45 1.98
N THR A 278 4.91 21.68 2.60
CA THR A 278 4.25 22.99 2.70
C THR A 278 3.65 23.18 4.08
N ASP A 279 3.68 24.40 4.61
CA ASP A 279 3.19 24.69 5.97
C ASP A 279 1.66 24.56 6.13
N TYR A 280 0.91 24.57 5.02
CA TYR A 280 -0.55 24.43 5.02
C TYR A 280 -1.06 23.70 3.77
N ALA A 281 -2.22 23.06 3.89
CA ALA A 281 -2.94 22.42 2.80
C ALA A 281 -4.44 22.71 2.90
N LYS A 282 -5.09 22.97 1.77
CA LYS A 282 -6.54 23.21 1.71
C LYS A 282 -7.27 21.93 1.33
N VAL A 283 -8.20 21.50 2.17
CA VAL A 283 -9.10 20.37 1.92
C VAL A 283 -10.42 20.92 1.40
N CYS A 284 -10.71 20.72 0.11
CA CYS A 284 -11.93 21.20 -0.54
C CYS A 284 -12.69 20.03 -1.18
N ILE A 285 -13.97 19.88 -0.85
CA ILE A 285 -14.85 18.85 -1.37
C ILE A 285 -16.22 19.46 -1.66
N GLY A 286 -16.57 19.60 -2.94
CA GLY A 286 -17.89 20.06 -3.34
C GLY A 286 -18.98 19.03 -3.02
N SER A 287 -20.12 19.48 -2.51
CA SER A 287 -21.27 18.66 -2.08
C SER A 287 -20.81 17.41 -1.32
N LEU A 288 -20.10 17.59 -0.20
CA LEU A 288 -19.68 16.50 0.66
C LEU A 288 -20.89 15.72 1.19
N PHE A 289 -21.92 16.44 1.65
CA PHE A 289 -23.15 15.83 2.16
C PHE A 289 -24.37 16.73 1.91
N LYS A 290 -25.46 16.15 1.36
CA LYS A 290 -26.73 16.85 1.07
C LYS A 290 -26.55 18.21 0.36
N GLY A 291 -25.62 18.30 -0.60
CA GLY A 291 -25.34 19.54 -1.33
C GLY A 291 -24.45 20.54 -0.61
N ILE A 292 -24.03 20.28 0.63
CA ILE A 292 -23.18 21.17 1.41
C ILE A 292 -21.71 20.91 1.05
N ASP A 293 -21.01 21.98 0.69
CA ASP A 293 -19.58 21.98 0.42
C ASP A 293 -18.76 21.89 1.72
N PHE A 294 -17.60 21.25 1.65
CA PHE A 294 -16.61 21.26 2.72
C PHE A 294 -15.34 21.95 2.26
N SER A 295 -14.87 22.92 3.03
CA SER A 295 -13.62 23.63 2.77
C SER A 295 -12.94 24.00 4.09
N MET A 296 -11.75 23.45 4.33
CA MET A 296 -10.92 23.79 5.49
C MET A 296 -9.44 23.91 5.10
N THR A 297 -8.72 24.76 5.81
CA THR A 297 -7.26 24.83 5.73
C THR A 297 -6.67 24.11 6.94
N LEU A 298 -5.80 23.15 6.69
CA LEU A 298 -5.05 22.42 7.70
C LEU A 298 -3.60 22.92 7.67
N THR A 299 -3.07 23.35 8.82
CA THR A 299 -1.65 23.70 8.95
C THR A 299 -0.85 22.47 9.38
N GLN A 300 0.45 22.45 9.08
CA GLN A 300 1.37 21.40 9.52
C GLN A 300 1.36 21.26 11.04
N ALA A 301 1.45 22.37 11.78
CA ALA A 301 1.39 22.37 13.24
C ALA A 301 0.08 21.77 13.79
N ARG A 302 -1.06 22.03 13.12
CA ARG A 302 -2.34 21.43 13.53
C ARG A 302 -2.37 19.94 13.23
N PHE A 303 -1.82 19.50 12.09
CA PHE A 303 -1.69 18.08 11.76
C PHE A 303 -0.81 17.34 12.79
N GLU A 304 0.35 17.90 13.14
CA GLU A 304 1.26 17.36 14.13
C GLU A 304 0.61 17.24 15.51
N HIS A 305 -0.13 18.28 15.92
CA HIS A 305 -0.89 18.26 17.16
C HIS A 305 -2.01 17.21 17.16
N LEU A 306 -2.78 17.09 16.07
CA LEU A 306 -3.87 16.11 15.96
C LEU A 306 -3.37 14.67 15.99
N CYS A 307 -2.13 14.44 15.54
CA CYS A 307 -1.53 13.10 15.43
C CYS A 307 -0.38 12.89 16.43
N SER A 308 -0.28 13.69 17.51
CA SER A 308 0.84 13.64 18.47
C SER A 308 1.06 12.24 19.04
N ASP A 309 -0.02 11.53 19.35
CA ASP A 309 0.01 10.19 19.92
C ASP A 309 0.50 9.18 18.89
N LEU A 310 0.11 9.34 17.62
CA LEU A 310 0.56 8.50 16.52
C LEU A 310 2.07 8.71 16.26
N PHE A 311 2.54 9.96 16.24
CA PHE A 311 3.96 10.27 16.12
C PHE A 311 4.79 9.69 17.27
N SER A 312 4.26 9.76 18.49
CA SER A 312 4.92 9.16 19.66
C SER A 312 5.03 7.63 19.51
N ARG A 313 3.95 6.98 19.06
CA ARG A 313 3.90 5.54 18.78
C ARG A 313 4.85 5.11 17.67
N MET A 314 5.14 5.97 16.69
CA MET A 314 6.12 5.65 15.62
C MET A 314 7.50 5.30 16.17
N LEU A 315 7.90 5.87 17.32
CA LEU A 315 9.22 5.62 17.89
C LEU A 315 9.31 4.29 18.66
N ASP A 316 8.20 3.66 19.00
CA ASP A 316 8.20 2.46 19.84
C ASP A 316 8.95 1.27 19.23
N PRO A 317 8.89 0.98 17.91
CA PRO A 317 9.69 -0.08 17.32
C PRO A 317 11.21 0.17 17.35
N ALA A 318 11.63 1.43 17.54
CA ALA A 318 13.05 1.81 17.55
C ALA A 318 13.65 1.87 18.96
N LYS A 319 12.82 1.77 20.02
CA LYS A 319 13.26 1.67 21.42
C LYS A 319 13.65 0.23 21.75
#